data_AF-A0A935TWG6-F1
#
_entry.id   AF-A0A935TWG6-F1
#
_cell.length_a   1.000
_cell.length_b   1.000
_cell.length_c   1.000
_cell.angle_alpha   90.00
_cell.angle_beta   90.00
_cell.angle_gamma   90.00
#
_symmetry.space_group_name_H-M   'P 1'
#
loop_
_entity.id
_entity.type
_entity.pdbx_description
1 polymer ?
#
loop_
_entity_poly.entity_id
_entity_poly.type
_entity_poly.pdbx_seq_one_letter_code
_entity_poly.pdbx_strand_id
1 'polypeptide(L)'
;MKRTTLAAILVVAGTASVVSARRVMEYREVAAPSVIDVSTVSIGRTTYRAITGIEQRRPYLLLEELGWNRPTGRRGGRGAPGQPGAAPGPTDFPEIREDADLRERYDDRDGRRGALVVRTQRPITFVDVRNRRVNLEQFRFVTLEGWSNGRLIFSAQGDRAAFRCTVGVRDTAPATCEGTWSDGPAPGPMPIPGPNPGPYPGPNPGPDPGPYPTPPAPPTDLERLRAATQACGGAFYDSATRETCIQLALRAQVDLFPAIAACNQSLSGSQDKLACIQQAAAYPGDAAALIRQCSRSFSGSTDLMACFRTMVENNLPLAVIPACDAAMTGSSERFRCMRAVAGSRMEPAALIKYCRENHSGSSAVIQCIERYR
;
A
#
# COMPACT_ATOMS: atom_id res chain seq x y z
N MET A 1 53.46 11.55 -37.19
CA MET A 1 52.09 11.97 -36.80
C MET A 1 52.02 12.01 -35.29
N LYS A 2 51.70 13.19 -34.74
CA LYS A 2 51.80 13.58 -33.32
C LYS A 2 50.67 12.93 -32.50
N ARG A 3 50.98 12.38 -31.33
CA ARG A 3 50.02 12.08 -30.26
C ARG A 3 50.20 13.12 -29.16
N THR A 4 49.12 13.80 -28.83
CA THR A 4 49.04 14.85 -27.81
C THR A 4 48.59 14.20 -26.51
N THR A 5 49.42 14.23 -25.48
CA THR A 5 49.07 13.81 -24.11
C THR A 5 48.88 15.08 -23.29
N LEU A 6 47.66 15.33 -22.81
CA LEU A 6 47.34 16.43 -21.89
C LEU A 6 47.53 15.92 -20.45
N ALA A 7 48.48 16.51 -19.74
CA ALA A 7 48.64 16.38 -18.30
C ALA A 7 47.85 17.51 -17.62
N ALA A 8 46.97 17.16 -16.69
CA ALA A 8 46.33 18.12 -15.80
C ALA A 8 46.94 17.99 -14.39
N ILE A 9 47.35 19.14 -13.89
CA ILE A 9 48.06 19.39 -12.63
C ILE A 9 47.05 19.40 -11.48
N LEU A 10 47.31 18.64 -10.42
CA LEU A 10 46.64 18.81 -9.13
C LEU A 10 47.63 19.43 -8.13
N VAL A 11 47.29 20.62 -7.64
CA VAL A 11 48.05 21.35 -6.62
C VAL A 11 47.71 20.75 -5.25
N VAL A 12 48.73 20.31 -4.50
CA VAL A 12 48.61 19.98 -3.07
C VAL A 12 49.63 20.82 -2.31
N ALA A 13 49.14 21.75 -1.50
CA ALA A 13 49.91 22.44 -0.48
C ALA A 13 49.91 21.60 0.80
N GLY A 14 51.09 21.36 1.38
CA GLY A 14 51.26 20.55 2.59
C GLY A 14 51.28 21.36 3.89
N THR A 15 51.25 20.66 5.03
CA THR A 15 52.22 20.81 6.13
C THR A 15 52.01 19.77 7.27
N ALA A 16 53.13 19.15 7.65
CA ALA A 16 53.56 18.63 8.97
C ALA A 16 52.78 17.56 9.77
N SER A 17 53.31 16.33 9.69
CA SER A 17 53.64 15.32 10.72
C SER A 17 52.97 15.28 12.11
N VAL A 18 52.39 14.11 12.47
CA VAL A 18 52.69 13.34 13.71
C VAL A 18 52.49 11.84 13.41
N VAL A 19 53.51 11.03 13.67
CA VAL A 19 53.47 9.55 13.63
C VAL A 19 52.81 9.04 14.91
N SER A 20 51.69 8.33 14.78
CA SER A 20 51.14 7.49 15.85
C SER A 20 50.62 6.20 15.25
N ALA A 21 51.25 5.09 15.64
CA ALA A 21 50.83 3.75 15.26
C ALA A 21 49.49 3.42 15.91
N ARG A 22 48.42 3.38 15.11
CA ARG A 22 47.12 2.81 15.51
C ARG A 22 46.73 1.72 14.52
N ARG A 23 46.39 0.55 15.09
CA ARG A 23 45.77 -0.58 14.39
C ARG A 23 44.66 -0.08 13.46
N VAL A 24 44.78 -0.40 12.18
CA VAL A 24 43.68 -0.32 11.23
C VAL A 24 42.73 -1.46 11.58
N MET A 25 41.68 -1.17 12.35
CA MET A 25 40.47 -1.98 12.30
C MET A 25 39.71 -1.55 11.04
N GLU A 26 39.56 -2.51 10.14
CA GLU A 26 38.74 -2.42 8.94
C GLU A 26 37.28 -2.20 9.35
N TYR A 27 36.87 -0.95 9.47
CA TYR A 27 35.46 -0.57 9.58
C TYR A 27 34.84 -0.80 8.20
N ARG A 28 34.18 -1.95 8.04
CA ARG A 28 33.23 -2.15 6.94
C ARG A 28 32.10 -1.13 7.16
N GLU A 29 31.98 -0.16 6.26
CA GLU A 29 30.79 0.70 6.20
C GLU A 29 29.55 -0.18 6.05
N VAL A 30 28.82 -0.36 7.15
CA VAL A 30 27.48 -0.94 7.11
C VAL A 30 26.57 0.14 6.58
N ALA A 31 25.99 -0.08 5.39
CA ALA A 31 25.06 0.85 4.78
C ALA A 31 23.96 1.24 5.77
N ALA A 32 23.75 2.54 5.96
CA ALA A 32 22.71 3.06 6.84
C ALA A 32 21.32 2.58 6.37
N PRO A 33 20.44 2.16 7.28
CA PRO A 33 19.11 1.66 6.90
C PRO A 33 18.28 2.77 6.25
N SER A 34 17.46 2.39 5.26
CA SER A 34 16.58 3.33 4.56
C SER A 34 15.34 3.60 5.42
N VAL A 35 15.26 4.80 5.99
CA VAL A 35 14.08 5.27 6.74
C VAL A 35 12.96 5.63 5.76
N ILE A 36 11.78 5.05 5.95
CA ILE A 36 10.59 5.34 5.13
C ILE A 36 9.74 6.42 5.80
N ASP A 37 9.45 6.25 7.09
CA ASP A 37 8.55 7.14 7.82
C ASP A 37 8.93 7.18 9.31
N VAL A 38 8.69 8.34 9.94
CA VAL A 38 8.96 8.60 11.35
C VAL A 38 7.71 9.21 11.95
N SER A 39 7.04 8.48 12.83
CA SER A 39 5.88 8.95 13.57
C SER A 39 6.15 8.93 15.08
N THR A 40 5.41 9.74 15.84
CA THR A 40 5.41 9.67 17.30
C THR A 40 4.14 8.96 17.77
N VAL A 41 4.30 8.00 18.68
CA VAL A 41 3.19 7.27 19.29
C VAL A 41 3.28 7.34 20.80
N SER A 42 2.20 7.73 21.46
CA SER A 42 2.08 7.65 22.92
C SER A 42 1.40 6.35 23.30
N ILE A 43 2.07 5.51 24.09
CA ILE A 43 1.49 4.26 24.64
C ILE A 43 1.50 4.38 26.17
N GLY A 44 0.33 4.60 26.76
CA GLY A 44 0.21 4.91 28.19
C GLY A 44 0.85 6.26 28.52
N ARG A 45 1.88 6.27 29.37
CA ARG A 45 2.61 7.50 29.80
C ARG A 45 3.94 7.73 29.07
N THR A 46 4.30 6.84 28.16
CA THR A 46 5.58 6.88 27.45
C THR A 46 5.34 7.24 25.99
N THR A 47 6.09 8.22 25.50
CA THR A 47 6.10 8.58 24.09
C THR A 47 7.23 7.83 23.39
N TYR A 48 6.93 7.22 22.25
CA TYR A 48 7.88 6.53 21.40
C TYR A 48 7.99 7.24 20.07
N ARG A 49 9.18 7.22 19.49
CA ARG A 49 9.44 7.48 18.08
C ARG A 49 9.33 6.14 17.35
N ALA A 50 8.31 6.00 16.52
CA ALA A 50 8.14 4.88 15.63
C ALA A 50 8.83 5.18 14.30
N ILE A 51 9.87 4.43 14.00
CA ILE A 51 10.63 4.53 12.75
C ILE A 51 10.30 3.29 11.92
N THR A 52 9.69 3.48 10.76
CA THR A 52 9.52 2.41 9.77
C THR A 52 10.59 2.54 8.70
N GLY A 53 11.15 1.42 8.27
CA GLY A 53 12.19 1.42 7.25
C GLY A 53 12.36 0.07 6.57
N ILE A 54 13.35 0.00 5.68
CA ILE A 54 13.79 -1.23 5.05
C ILE A 54 15.28 -1.40 5.33
N GLU A 55 15.63 -2.54 5.92
CA GLU A 55 17.01 -2.96 6.13
C GLU A 55 17.21 -4.29 5.40
N GLN A 56 18.20 -4.39 4.51
CA GLN A 56 18.49 -5.62 3.75
C GLN A 56 17.25 -6.21 3.03
N ARG A 57 16.41 -5.35 2.44
CA ARG A 57 15.13 -5.72 1.77
C ARG A 57 14.03 -6.25 2.70
N ARG A 58 14.19 -6.12 4.01
CA ARG A 58 13.21 -6.53 5.02
C ARG A 58 12.58 -5.29 5.67
N PRO A 59 11.24 -5.12 5.64
CA PRO A 59 10.58 -4.03 6.34
C PRO A 59 10.69 -4.23 7.85
N TYR A 60 11.01 -3.16 8.57
CA TYR A 60 11.14 -3.13 10.02
C TYR A 60 10.36 -1.96 10.64
N LEU A 61 9.98 -2.13 11.91
CA LEU A 61 9.47 -1.09 12.79
C LEU A 61 10.37 -1.02 14.02
N LEU A 62 10.99 0.13 14.25
CA LEU A 62 11.80 0.42 15.42
C LEU A 62 11.05 1.39 16.32
N LEU A 63 10.94 1.07 17.61
CA LEU A 63 10.34 1.95 18.62
C LEU A 63 11.43 2.46 19.56
N GLU A 64 11.78 3.74 19.41
CA GLU A 64 12.72 4.44 20.28
C GLU A 64 11.96 5.22 21.36
N GLU A 65 12.33 5.08 22.62
CA GLU A 65 11.64 5.78 23.71
C GLU A 65 12.12 7.24 23.83
N LEU A 66 11.20 8.18 23.68
CA LEU A 66 11.49 9.62 23.77
C LEU A 66 11.39 10.18 25.20
N GLY A 67 10.91 9.37 26.15
CA GLY A 67 10.84 9.70 27.57
C GLY A 67 9.42 9.68 28.16
N TRP A 68 9.36 9.88 29.49
CA TRP A 68 8.12 9.92 30.27
C TRP A 68 7.51 11.33 30.27
N ASN A 69 6.28 11.46 29.80
CA ASN A 69 5.51 12.68 29.97
C ASN A 69 5.05 12.79 31.44
N ARG A 70 5.79 13.53 32.26
CA ARG A 70 5.30 13.92 33.59
C ARG A 70 4.18 14.95 33.42
N PRO A 71 2.97 14.70 33.94
CA PRO A 71 1.93 15.72 33.93
C PRO A 71 2.43 16.91 34.77
N THR A 72 2.65 18.04 34.11
CA THR A 72 2.94 19.31 34.78
C THR A 72 1.65 19.79 35.45
N GLY A 73 1.41 19.26 36.65
CA GLY A 73 0.35 19.74 37.54
C GLY A 73 0.59 21.21 37.87
N ARG A 74 -0.12 22.09 37.16
CA ARG A 74 -0.07 23.55 37.32
C ARG A 74 -0.71 23.92 38.67
N ARG A 75 0.10 24.10 39.72
CA ARG A 75 -0.31 24.87 40.92
C ARG A 75 -0.41 26.34 40.52
N GLY A 76 -1.62 26.89 40.59
CA GLY A 76 -1.87 28.31 40.37
C GLY A 76 -1.29 29.17 41.51
N GLY A 77 -0.79 30.36 41.16
CA GLY A 77 -0.27 31.32 42.13
C GLY A 77 0.23 32.64 41.52
N ARG A 78 -0.71 33.56 41.30
CA ARG A 78 -0.65 35.05 41.35
C ARG A 78 0.68 35.79 41.04
N GLY A 79 0.65 36.55 39.94
CA GLY A 79 0.65 38.02 39.91
C GLY A 79 1.95 38.81 40.18
N ALA A 80 2.43 39.56 39.17
CA ALA A 80 2.89 40.96 39.28
C ALA A 80 3.26 41.51 37.86
N PRO A 81 3.03 42.80 37.55
CA PRO A 81 3.43 43.40 36.28
C PRO A 81 4.65 44.34 36.39
N GLY A 82 5.46 44.40 35.33
CA GLY A 82 6.23 45.58 34.95
C GLY A 82 7.76 45.45 34.96
N GLN A 83 8.38 45.33 33.78
CA GLN A 83 9.19 46.38 33.12
C GLN A 83 9.97 45.82 31.90
N PRO A 84 10.31 46.66 30.91
CA PRO A 84 10.94 46.25 29.66
C PRO A 84 12.48 46.40 29.73
N GLY A 85 13.20 45.44 29.16
CA GLY A 85 14.66 45.50 29.02
C GLY A 85 15.15 44.48 28.01
N ALA A 86 15.56 44.98 26.84
CA ALA A 86 16.06 44.20 25.71
C ALA A 86 17.50 43.72 25.95
N ALA A 87 17.76 42.46 25.58
CA ALA A 87 19.09 41.95 25.24
C ALA A 87 18.95 40.78 24.22
N PRO A 88 19.90 40.61 23.30
CA PRO A 88 19.74 39.78 22.10
C PRO A 88 19.89 38.28 22.39
N GLY A 89 19.03 37.48 21.76
CA GLY A 89 19.02 36.02 21.85
C GLY A 89 20.07 35.35 20.96
N PRO A 90 20.40 34.07 21.22
CA PRO A 90 21.33 33.28 20.44
C PRO A 90 20.69 32.65 19.19
N THR A 91 21.49 32.63 18.13
CA THR A 91 21.50 31.81 16.91
C THR A 91 20.39 30.79 16.66
N ASP A 92 19.79 30.95 15.48
CA ASP A 92 18.83 30.07 14.79
C ASP A 92 19.24 28.59 14.76
N PHE A 93 18.31 27.73 15.18
CA PHE A 93 18.16 26.36 14.68
C PHE A 93 16.95 26.33 13.72
N PRO A 94 16.97 25.57 12.63
CA PRO A 94 15.86 25.55 11.68
C PRO A 94 14.60 24.95 12.32
N GLU A 95 13.57 25.79 12.38
CA GLU A 95 12.19 25.48 12.70
C GLU A 95 11.67 24.39 11.76
N ILE A 96 11.41 23.20 12.30
CA ILE A 96 10.64 22.17 11.61
C ILE A 96 9.20 22.69 11.58
N ARG A 97 8.68 22.99 10.38
CA ARG A 97 7.26 23.31 10.17
C ARG A 97 6.41 22.14 10.67
N GLU A 98 5.78 22.34 11.83
CA GLU A 98 4.67 21.53 12.30
C GLU A 98 3.42 21.92 11.49
N ASP A 99 2.88 20.98 10.71
CA ASP A 99 1.55 21.15 10.12
C ASP A 99 0.50 21.15 11.24
N ALA A 100 -0.22 22.26 11.33
CA ALA A 100 -1.14 22.61 12.41
C ALA A 100 -2.50 21.86 12.38
N ASP A 101 -2.64 20.80 11.58
CA ASP A 101 -3.95 20.16 11.32
C ASP A 101 -4.24 18.88 12.13
N LEU A 102 -3.40 18.49 13.10
CA LEU A 102 -3.61 17.27 13.89
C LEU A 102 -3.74 17.52 15.40
N ARG A 103 -4.44 18.60 15.78
CA ARG A 103 -4.77 18.87 17.19
C ARG A 103 -6.25 18.73 17.47
N GLU A 104 -6.80 17.55 17.19
CA GLU A 104 -8.08 17.17 17.80
C GLU A 104 -7.82 16.63 19.21
N ARG A 105 -8.48 17.24 20.19
CA ARG A 105 -8.28 17.00 21.62
C ARG A 105 -8.69 15.58 21.98
N TYR A 106 -7.72 14.75 22.33
CA TYR A 106 -7.94 13.51 23.08
C TYR A 106 -7.94 13.82 24.58
N ASP A 107 -9.10 13.80 25.21
CA ASP A 107 -9.26 13.81 26.65
C ASP A 107 -10.25 12.69 26.99
N ASP A 108 -9.74 11.50 27.31
CA ASP A 108 -10.55 10.33 27.65
C ASP A 108 -10.44 10.04 29.14
N ARG A 109 -11.55 10.26 29.86
CA ARG A 109 -11.67 10.07 31.32
C ARG A 109 -11.96 8.62 31.72
N ASP A 110 -12.14 7.69 30.77
CA ASP A 110 -12.71 6.36 31.08
C ASP A 110 -11.71 5.20 31.10
N GLY A 111 -10.40 5.46 31.06
CA GLY A 111 -9.39 4.41 31.28
C GLY A 111 -9.40 3.26 30.25
N ARG A 112 -10.02 3.45 29.08
CA ARG A 112 -9.98 2.49 27.98
C ARG A 112 -8.65 2.61 27.24
N ARG A 113 -8.04 1.46 26.98
CA ARG A 113 -6.73 1.33 26.33
C ARG A 113 -6.85 1.71 24.85
N GLY A 114 -6.17 2.75 24.42
CA GLY A 114 -6.00 3.04 22.99
C GLY A 114 -5.14 1.95 22.34
N ALA A 115 -5.63 1.34 21.26
CA ALA A 115 -4.87 0.42 20.43
C ALA A 115 -4.25 1.18 19.26
N LEU A 116 -2.94 1.03 19.04
CA LEU A 116 -2.29 1.51 17.82
C LEU A 116 -2.42 0.41 16.75
N VAL A 117 -3.28 0.64 15.76
CA VAL A 117 -3.42 -0.25 14.62
C VAL A 117 -2.43 0.19 13.54
N VAL A 118 -1.27 -0.45 13.47
CA VAL A 118 -0.32 -0.23 12.36
C VAL A 118 -0.73 -1.14 11.20
N ARG A 119 -1.36 -0.56 10.17
CA ARG A 119 -1.67 -1.30 8.94
C ARG A 119 -0.53 -1.13 7.96
N THR A 120 0.26 -2.18 7.75
CA THR A 120 1.29 -2.19 6.72
C THR A 120 0.78 -2.93 5.49
N GLN A 121 1.07 -2.40 4.29
CA GLN A 121 0.75 -3.09 3.02
C GLN A 121 1.72 -4.23 2.71
N ARG A 122 2.82 -4.34 3.47
CA ARG A 122 3.82 -5.41 3.38
C ARG A 122 3.89 -6.14 4.71
N PRO A 123 4.10 -7.47 4.73
CA PRO A 123 4.25 -8.22 5.97
C PRO A 123 5.44 -7.66 6.74
N ILE A 124 5.22 -7.29 8.01
CA ILE A 124 6.31 -6.90 8.91
C ILE A 124 7.12 -8.17 9.18
N THR A 125 8.41 -8.16 8.82
CA THR A 125 9.25 -9.35 9.00
C THR A 125 9.76 -9.48 10.42
N PHE A 126 9.98 -8.36 11.10
CA PHE A 126 10.30 -8.36 12.52
C PHE A 126 9.92 -7.05 13.20
N VAL A 127 9.70 -7.12 14.51
CA VAL A 127 9.59 -5.96 15.40
C VAL A 127 10.80 -5.98 16.32
N ASP A 128 11.52 -4.86 16.42
CA ASP A 128 12.60 -4.70 17.38
C ASP A 128 12.17 -3.77 18.52
N VAL A 129 12.18 -4.30 19.74
CA VAL A 129 11.92 -3.53 20.96
C VAL A 129 13.14 -3.62 21.86
N ARG A 130 13.94 -2.54 21.91
CA ARG A 130 15.15 -2.43 22.74
C ARG A 130 16.17 -3.57 22.50
N ASN A 131 16.57 -3.77 21.25
CA ASN A 131 17.51 -4.81 20.80
C ASN A 131 16.97 -6.24 20.98
N ARG A 132 15.65 -6.41 20.90
CA ARG A 132 15.01 -7.73 20.88
C ARG A 132 14.17 -7.85 19.64
N ARG A 133 14.65 -8.70 18.73
CA ARG A 133 14.01 -9.00 17.45
C ARG A 133 13.00 -10.11 17.61
N VAL A 134 11.73 -9.82 17.32
CA VAL A 134 10.66 -10.81 17.20
C VAL A 134 10.40 -11.05 15.72
N ASN A 135 10.56 -12.29 15.24
CA ASN A 135 10.30 -12.63 13.84
C ASN A 135 8.78 -12.82 13.62
N LEU A 136 8.24 -12.14 12.61
CA LEU A 136 6.81 -12.09 12.28
C LEU A 136 6.52 -12.51 10.83
N GLU A 137 7.44 -13.20 10.16
CA GLU A 137 7.36 -13.59 8.74
C GLU A 137 6.06 -14.32 8.32
N GLN A 138 5.29 -14.86 9.27
CA GLN A 138 4.04 -15.58 9.02
C GLN A 138 2.76 -14.73 9.15
N PHE A 139 2.87 -13.47 9.57
CA PHE A 139 1.71 -12.63 9.89
C PHE A 139 1.47 -11.54 8.85
N ARG A 140 0.21 -11.38 8.44
CA ARG A 140 -0.21 -10.33 7.50
C ARG A 140 -0.57 -9.04 8.22
N PHE A 141 -1.13 -9.15 9.42
CA PHE A 141 -1.58 -8.01 10.22
C PHE A 141 -1.02 -8.10 11.62
N VAL A 142 -0.53 -6.98 12.15
CA VAL A 142 -0.06 -6.85 13.52
C VAL A 142 -0.74 -5.63 14.14
N THR A 143 -1.48 -5.84 15.22
CA THR A 143 -2.15 -4.77 15.96
C THR A 143 -1.50 -4.64 17.32
N LEU A 144 -1.01 -3.44 17.67
CA LEU A 144 -0.48 -3.17 18.99
C LEU A 144 -1.66 -2.84 19.93
N GLU A 145 -1.98 -3.77 20.82
CA GLU A 145 -3.15 -3.66 21.71
C GLU A 145 -2.85 -2.86 22.98
N GLY A 146 -1.59 -2.79 23.39
CA GLY A 146 -1.15 -1.92 24.47
C GLY A 146 0.05 -2.46 25.24
N TRP A 147 0.25 -1.88 26.42
CA TRP A 147 1.34 -2.21 27.34
C TRP A 147 0.78 -2.57 28.71
N SER A 148 1.19 -3.71 29.28
CA SER A 148 0.77 -4.11 30.62
C SER A 148 1.89 -4.87 31.34
N ASN A 149 2.15 -4.51 32.60
CA ASN A 149 3.14 -5.17 33.47
C ASN A 149 4.55 -5.29 32.84
N GLY A 150 5.00 -4.27 32.11
CA GLY A 150 6.31 -4.30 31.45
C GLY A 150 6.38 -5.21 30.22
N ARG A 151 5.22 -5.63 29.70
CA ARG A 151 5.09 -6.46 28.51
C ARG A 151 4.30 -5.73 27.43
N LEU A 152 4.78 -5.81 26.19
CA LEU A 152 4.05 -5.35 25.01
C LEU A 152 3.03 -6.43 24.63
N ILE A 153 1.78 -6.04 24.42
CA ILE A 153 0.71 -6.92 23.96
C ILE A 153 0.39 -6.54 22.52
N PHE A 154 0.44 -7.53 21.64
CA PHE A 154 0.02 -7.37 20.25
C PHE A 154 -0.77 -8.59 19.80
N SER A 155 -1.72 -8.36 18.88
CA SER A 155 -2.35 -9.43 18.12
C SER A 155 -1.74 -9.50 16.73
N ALA A 156 -1.56 -10.72 16.24
CA ALA A 156 -1.08 -10.99 14.91
C ALA A 156 -2.06 -11.92 14.19
N GLN A 157 -2.46 -11.57 12.97
CA GLN A 157 -3.40 -12.36 12.18
C GLN A 157 -2.72 -12.83 10.89
N GLY A 158 -2.70 -14.15 10.71
CA GLY A 158 -2.30 -14.84 9.48
C GLY A 158 -3.53 -15.38 8.73
N ASP A 159 -3.30 -16.01 7.57
CA ASP A 159 -4.37 -16.50 6.69
C ASP A 159 -5.25 -17.60 7.31
N ARG A 160 -4.75 -18.28 8.36
CA ARG A 160 -5.43 -19.43 8.99
C ARG A 160 -5.44 -19.41 10.52
N ALA A 161 -4.91 -18.35 11.14
CA ALA A 161 -4.81 -18.28 12.59
C ALA A 161 -4.72 -16.82 13.08
N ALA A 162 -5.32 -16.57 14.24
CA ALA A 162 -5.16 -15.34 15.00
C ALA A 162 -4.41 -15.67 16.30
N PHE A 163 -3.36 -14.92 16.58
CA PHE A 163 -2.54 -15.08 17.77
C PHE A 163 -2.57 -13.80 18.59
N ARG A 164 -2.61 -13.97 19.91
CA ARG A 164 -2.34 -12.90 20.86
C ARG A 164 -1.01 -13.18 21.52
N CYS A 165 -0.05 -12.27 21.32
CA CYS A 165 1.32 -12.43 21.80
C CYS A 165 1.64 -11.40 22.88
N THR A 166 2.38 -11.85 23.89
CA THR A 166 2.89 -11.00 24.96
C THR A 166 4.42 -11.11 25.03
N VAL A 167 5.11 -9.98 24.93
CA VAL A 167 6.58 -9.92 24.97
C VAL A 167 7.03 -9.08 26.17
N GLY A 168 7.76 -9.71 27.11
CA GLY A 168 8.33 -9.02 28.26
C GLY A 168 9.57 -8.20 27.89
N VAL A 169 9.63 -6.95 28.35
CA VAL A 169 10.72 -6.02 28.02
C VAL A 169 11.85 -6.06 29.06
N ARG A 170 11.65 -6.75 30.20
CA ARG A 170 12.66 -6.92 31.26
C ARG A 170 13.00 -8.36 31.60
N ASP A 171 12.20 -9.34 31.20
CA ASP A 171 12.45 -10.74 31.52
C ASP A 171 13.20 -11.44 30.38
N THR A 172 14.12 -12.34 30.69
CA THR A 172 14.75 -13.25 29.71
C THR A 172 13.79 -14.34 29.21
N ALA A 173 12.54 -14.34 29.67
CA ALA A 173 11.52 -15.29 29.26
C ALA A 173 11.15 -15.11 27.76
N PRO A 174 10.97 -16.21 27.01
CA PRO A 174 10.55 -16.17 25.62
C PRO A 174 9.15 -15.54 25.47
N ALA A 175 8.86 -15.01 24.28
CA ALA A 175 7.53 -14.53 23.94
C ALA A 175 6.50 -15.65 24.13
N THR A 176 5.35 -15.33 24.73
CA THR A 176 4.23 -16.27 24.88
C THR A 176 3.12 -15.82 23.93
N CYS A 177 2.72 -16.72 23.03
CA CYS A 177 1.63 -16.49 22.08
C CYS A 177 0.56 -17.55 22.31
N GLU A 178 -0.69 -17.12 22.47
CA GLU A 178 -1.86 -17.99 22.58
C GLU A 178 -2.72 -17.81 21.32
N GLY A 179 -3.17 -18.90 20.71
CA GLY A 179 -3.97 -18.85 19.49
C GLY A 179 -4.74 -20.15 19.24
N THR A 180 -5.86 -20.04 18.51
CA THR A 180 -6.69 -21.16 18.10
C THR A 180 -6.50 -21.43 16.61
N TRP A 181 -6.16 -22.67 16.27
CA TRP A 181 -6.16 -23.16 14.88
C TRP A 181 -7.55 -23.65 14.54
N SER A 182 -8.15 -23.11 13.49
CA SER A 182 -9.43 -23.61 12.97
C SER A 182 -9.14 -24.56 11.82
N ASP A 183 -9.23 -25.87 12.07
CA ASP A 183 -9.28 -26.87 11.01
C ASP A 183 -10.61 -26.71 10.26
N GLY A 184 -10.54 -26.33 8.99
CA GLY A 184 -11.74 -26.19 8.15
C GLY A 184 -12.49 -27.52 7.99
N PRO A 185 -13.82 -27.50 7.82
CA PRO A 185 -14.62 -28.72 7.68
C PRO A 185 -14.22 -29.51 6.42
N ALA A 186 -14.14 -30.83 6.55
CA ALA A 186 -13.82 -31.74 5.48
C ALA A 186 -14.84 -31.65 4.32
N PRO A 187 -14.41 -31.71 3.04
CA PRO A 187 -15.31 -31.64 1.89
C PRO A 187 -16.29 -32.83 1.88
N GLY A 188 -17.59 -32.52 1.77
CA GLY A 188 -18.65 -33.51 1.76
C GLY A 188 -18.67 -34.39 0.50
N PRO A 189 -19.29 -35.59 0.57
CA PRO A 189 -19.34 -36.55 -0.54
C PRO A 189 -20.17 -36.01 -1.72
N MET A 190 -19.66 -36.19 -2.95
CA MET A 190 -20.34 -35.79 -4.18
C MET A 190 -21.54 -36.71 -4.51
N PRO A 191 -22.61 -36.18 -5.13
CA PRO A 191 -23.79 -36.98 -5.52
C PRO A 191 -23.52 -37.92 -6.71
N ILE A 192 -24.11 -39.11 -6.64
CA ILE A 192 -24.02 -40.20 -7.62
C ILE A 192 -24.92 -39.86 -8.84
N PRO A 193 -24.41 -39.91 -10.09
CA PRO A 193 -25.22 -39.69 -11.30
C PRO A 193 -26.27 -40.79 -11.50
N GLY A 194 -27.51 -40.38 -11.80
CA GLY A 194 -28.64 -41.27 -12.07
C GLY A 194 -28.59 -41.96 -13.45
N PRO A 195 -29.49 -42.94 -13.69
CA PRO A 195 -29.46 -43.82 -14.86
C PRO A 195 -29.79 -43.10 -16.18
N ASN A 196 -29.01 -43.45 -17.20
CA ASN A 196 -29.01 -42.91 -18.57
C ASN A 196 -30.25 -43.38 -19.37
N PRO A 197 -31.07 -42.49 -19.97
CA PRO A 197 -32.19 -42.86 -20.84
C PRO A 197 -31.71 -43.42 -22.20
N GLY A 198 -32.45 -44.38 -22.75
CA GLY A 198 -32.09 -45.16 -23.93
C GLY A 198 -31.99 -44.40 -25.28
N PRO A 199 -31.48 -45.07 -26.32
CA PRO A 199 -31.06 -44.45 -27.57
C PRO A 199 -32.24 -44.09 -28.49
N TYR A 200 -32.40 -42.79 -28.75
CA TYR A 200 -33.13 -42.28 -29.90
C TYR A 200 -32.28 -42.49 -31.18
N PRO A 201 -32.88 -42.83 -32.34
CA PRO A 201 -32.16 -42.89 -33.61
C PRO A 201 -31.71 -41.47 -34.01
N GLY A 202 -30.42 -41.20 -33.86
CA GLY A 202 -29.82 -39.90 -34.19
C GLY A 202 -29.65 -39.70 -35.70
N PRO A 203 -29.69 -38.43 -36.17
CA PRO A 203 -29.42 -38.09 -37.56
C PRO A 203 -27.99 -38.46 -37.99
N ASN A 204 -27.86 -38.76 -39.28
CA ASN A 204 -26.66 -39.16 -40.00
C ASN A 204 -25.40 -38.39 -39.53
N PRO A 205 -24.26 -39.04 -39.23
CA PRO A 205 -23.04 -38.38 -38.81
C PRO A 205 -22.62 -37.33 -39.84
N GLY A 206 -22.63 -36.06 -39.43
CA GLY A 206 -22.02 -34.99 -40.19
C GLY A 206 -20.51 -35.26 -40.39
N PRO A 207 -19.89 -34.62 -41.39
CA PRO A 207 -18.45 -34.76 -41.63
C PRO A 207 -17.66 -34.47 -40.36
N ASP A 208 -16.71 -35.36 -40.08
CA ASP A 208 -15.82 -35.33 -38.92
C ASP A 208 -15.26 -33.91 -38.72
N PRO A 209 -15.56 -33.24 -37.58
CA PRO A 209 -15.00 -31.93 -37.30
C PRO A 209 -13.49 -32.03 -37.38
N GLY A 210 -12.89 -31.33 -38.35
CA GLY A 210 -11.44 -31.31 -38.53
C GLY A 210 -10.71 -31.01 -37.20
N PRO A 211 -9.44 -31.41 -37.09
CA PRO A 211 -8.68 -31.34 -35.84
C PRO A 211 -8.83 -29.95 -35.21
N TYR A 212 -9.40 -29.92 -34.00
CA TYR A 212 -9.49 -28.70 -33.21
C TYR A 212 -8.09 -28.10 -33.10
N PRO A 213 -7.88 -26.83 -33.44
CA PRO A 213 -6.56 -26.21 -33.34
C PRO A 213 -6.06 -26.35 -31.90
N THR A 214 -4.96 -27.06 -31.72
CA THR A 214 -4.30 -27.20 -30.43
C THR A 214 -3.95 -25.80 -29.92
N PRO A 215 -4.32 -25.44 -28.68
CA PRO A 215 -3.92 -24.18 -28.11
C PRO A 215 -2.39 -24.02 -28.18
N PRO A 216 -1.87 -22.82 -28.49
CA PRO A 216 -0.43 -22.59 -28.47
C PRO A 216 0.13 -22.93 -27.09
N ALA A 217 1.32 -23.55 -27.07
CA ALA A 217 2.02 -23.87 -25.84
C ALA A 217 2.24 -22.59 -25.01
N PRO A 218 2.18 -22.66 -23.67
CA PRO A 218 2.46 -21.51 -22.83
C PRO A 218 3.89 -20.99 -23.09
N PRO A 219 4.11 -19.67 -23.11
CA PRO A 219 5.42 -19.10 -23.36
C PRO A 219 6.41 -19.52 -22.28
N THR A 220 7.67 -19.70 -22.69
CA THR A 220 8.78 -20.00 -21.78
C THR A 220 9.06 -18.81 -20.85
N ASP A 221 9.70 -19.08 -19.70
CA ASP A 221 10.09 -18.02 -18.75
C ASP A 221 10.95 -16.94 -19.40
N LEU A 222 11.81 -17.31 -20.35
CA LEU A 222 12.66 -16.39 -21.08
C LEU A 222 11.86 -15.47 -22.02
N GLU A 223 10.83 -15.99 -22.69
CA GLU A 223 9.94 -15.19 -23.54
C GLU A 223 9.11 -14.21 -22.71
N ARG A 224 8.59 -14.66 -21.56
CA ARG A 224 7.90 -13.80 -20.60
C ARG A 224 8.80 -12.68 -20.08
N LEU A 225 10.05 -13.00 -19.73
CA LEU A 225 11.04 -12.02 -19.31
C LEU A 225 11.32 -10.98 -20.41
N ARG A 226 11.53 -11.42 -21.66
CA ARG A 226 11.75 -10.50 -22.80
C ARG A 226 10.55 -9.58 -23.03
N ALA A 227 9.34 -10.11 -23.00
CA ALA A 227 8.11 -9.32 -23.15
C ALA A 227 7.96 -8.29 -22.01
N ALA A 228 8.24 -8.68 -20.77
CA ALA A 228 8.25 -7.76 -19.62
C ALA A 228 9.31 -6.67 -19.74
N THR A 229 10.53 -7.02 -20.14
CA THR A 229 11.58 -6.02 -20.37
C THR A 229 11.18 -5.02 -21.45
N GLN A 230 10.58 -5.48 -22.56
CA GLN A 230 10.14 -4.60 -23.65
C GLN A 230 8.99 -3.68 -23.21
N ALA A 231 7.95 -4.24 -22.57
CA ALA A 231 6.78 -3.48 -22.13
C ALA A 231 7.14 -2.42 -21.07
N CYS A 232 7.91 -2.81 -20.05
CA CYS A 232 8.37 -1.89 -19.00
C CYS A 232 9.41 -0.90 -19.52
N GLY A 233 10.25 -1.30 -20.49
CA GLY A 233 11.22 -0.43 -21.15
C GLY A 233 10.59 0.73 -21.90
N GLY A 234 9.43 0.50 -22.53
CA GLY A 234 8.63 1.55 -23.17
C GLY A 234 7.86 2.45 -22.20
N ALA A 235 7.65 2.00 -20.95
CA ALA A 235 6.87 2.74 -19.95
C ALA A 235 7.73 3.65 -19.05
N PHE A 236 8.96 3.23 -18.76
CA PHE A 236 9.84 3.84 -17.76
C PHE A 236 11.22 4.16 -18.31
N TYR A 237 11.67 5.40 -18.11
CA TYR A 237 13.03 5.82 -18.46
C TYR A 237 14.03 5.46 -17.35
N ASP A 238 13.61 5.52 -16.09
CA ASP A 238 14.47 5.23 -14.94
C ASP A 238 14.59 3.72 -14.70
N SER A 239 15.82 3.27 -14.39
CA SER A 239 16.13 1.84 -14.26
C SER A 239 15.46 1.19 -13.04
N ALA A 240 15.30 1.92 -11.93
CA ALA A 240 14.73 1.39 -10.69
C ALA A 240 13.22 1.09 -10.82
N THR A 241 12.44 1.99 -11.39
CA THR A 241 11.01 1.77 -11.63
C THR A 241 10.80 0.74 -12.73
N ARG A 242 11.65 0.73 -13.77
CA ARG A 242 11.63 -0.29 -14.82
C ARG A 242 11.84 -1.70 -14.25
N GLU A 243 12.85 -1.89 -13.41
CA GLU A 243 13.09 -3.18 -12.75
C GLU A 243 11.90 -3.59 -11.87
N THR A 244 11.34 -2.65 -11.11
CA THR A 244 10.15 -2.91 -10.29
C THR A 244 8.94 -3.34 -11.14
N CYS A 245 8.74 -2.72 -12.30
CA CYS A 245 7.71 -3.12 -13.26
C CYS A 245 7.94 -4.54 -13.80
N ILE A 246 9.18 -4.90 -14.16
CA ILE A 246 9.52 -6.24 -14.67
C ILE A 246 9.22 -7.30 -13.60
N GLN A 247 9.70 -7.08 -12.37
CA GLN A 247 9.44 -7.99 -11.24
C GLN A 247 7.94 -8.15 -10.96
N LEU A 248 7.18 -7.06 -11.09
CA LEU A 248 5.72 -7.06 -10.92
C LEU A 248 5.01 -7.84 -12.04
N ALA A 249 5.44 -7.70 -13.30
CA ALA A 249 4.88 -8.43 -14.43
C ALA A 249 5.15 -9.94 -14.33
N LEU A 250 6.35 -10.33 -13.87
CA LEU A 250 6.73 -11.75 -13.74
C LEU A 250 6.02 -12.46 -12.60
N ARG A 251 5.71 -11.76 -11.51
CA ARG A 251 5.00 -12.33 -10.35
C ARG A 251 3.48 -12.32 -10.48
N ALA A 252 2.94 -11.52 -11.40
CA ALA A 252 1.49 -11.39 -11.58
C ALA A 252 0.91 -12.70 -12.11
N GLN A 253 -0.23 -13.11 -11.57
CA GLN A 253 -0.98 -14.29 -12.08
C GLN A 253 -1.83 -13.94 -13.31
N VAL A 254 -1.97 -12.65 -13.61
CA VAL A 254 -2.76 -12.10 -14.72
C VAL A 254 -1.84 -11.58 -15.82
N ASP A 255 -2.30 -11.58 -17.08
CA ASP A 255 -1.57 -10.94 -18.18
C ASP A 255 -1.56 -9.41 -17.98
N LEU A 256 -0.40 -8.91 -17.57
CA LEU A 256 -0.21 -7.51 -17.24
C LEU A 256 0.16 -6.66 -18.46
N PHE A 257 0.51 -7.25 -19.61
CA PHE A 257 1.03 -6.48 -20.75
C PHE A 257 0.01 -5.48 -21.31
N PRO A 258 -1.27 -5.83 -21.50
CA PRO A 258 -2.28 -4.86 -21.92
C PRO A 258 -2.46 -3.73 -20.91
N ALA A 259 -2.35 -4.03 -19.61
CA ALA A 259 -2.48 -3.04 -18.54
C ALA A 259 -1.27 -2.09 -18.48
N ILE A 260 -0.05 -2.61 -18.66
CA ILE A 260 1.18 -1.80 -18.74
C ILE A 260 1.07 -0.80 -19.90
N ALA A 261 0.64 -1.25 -21.08
CA ALA A 261 0.43 -0.38 -22.22
C ALA A 261 -0.63 0.70 -21.94
N ALA A 262 -1.77 0.31 -21.33
CA ALA A 262 -2.83 1.26 -20.98
C ALA A 262 -2.38 2.31 -19.95
N CYS A 263 -1.67 1.90 -18.88
CA CYS A 263 -1.10 2.83 -17.89
C CYS A 263 -0.09 3.78 -18.54
N ASN A 264 0.79 3.26 -19.42
CA ASN A 264 1.80 4.08 -20.09
C ASN A 264 1.17 5.17 -21.00
N GLN A 265 0.08 4.83 -21.70
CA GLN A 265 -0.62 5.75 -22.59
C GLN A 265 -1.46 6.78 -21.84
N SER A 266 -1.97 6.44 -20.66
CA SER A 266 -2.98 7.25 -19.97
C SER A 266 -2.42 8.14 -18.85
N LEU A 267 -1.21 7.86 -18.37
CA LEU A 267 -0.62 8.54 -17.23
C LEU A 267 0.70 9.20 -17.58
N SER A 268 0.90 10.41 -17.07
CA SER A 268 2.19 11.11 -17.09
C SER A 268 2.94 10.82 -15.79
N GLY A 269 4.25 10.54 -15.87
CA GLY A 269 5.11 10.32 -14.71
C GLY A 269 5.33 8.85 -14.33
N SER A 270 6.56 8.52 -13.96
CA SER A 270 6.95 7.14 -13.58
C SER A 270 6.21 6.64 -12.34
N GLN A 271 5.96 7.49 -11.34
CA GLN A 271 5.30 7.03 -10.11
C GLN A 271 3.82 6.66 -10.34
N ASP A 272 3.06 7.50 -11.06
CA ASP A 272 1.66 7.22 -11.39
C ASP A 272 1.51 5.96 -12.24
N LYS A 273 2.37 5.81 -13.26
CA LYS A 273 2.40 4.60 -14.10
C LYS A 273 2.69 3.35 -13.27
N LEU A 274 3.66 3.39 -12.35
CA LEU A 274 3.97 2.24 -11.50
C LEU A 274 2.81 1.92 -10.55
N ALA A 275 2.19 2.93 -9.93
CA ALA A 275 1.03 2.75 -9.06
C ALA A 275 -0.17 2.14 -9.81
N CYS A 276 -0.41 2.58 -11.06
CA CYS A 276 -1.41 1.99 -11.94
C CYS A 276 -1.15 0.51 -12.22
N ILE A 277 0.09 0.14 -12.57
CA ILE A 277 0.47 -1.25 -12.85
C ILE A 277 0.38 -2.11 -11.57
N GLN A 278 0.78 -1.58 -10.41
CA GLN A 278 0.64 -2.26 -9.11
C GLN A 278 -0.82 -2.59 -8.79
N GLN A 279 -1.71 -1.63 -8.99
CA GLN A 279 -3.13 -1.84 -8.77
C GLN A 279 -3.71 -2.82 -9.81
N ALA A 280 -3.30 -2.72 -11.08
CA ALA A 280 -3.73 -3.63 -12.13
C ALA A 280 -3.31 -5.08 -11.87
N ALA A 281 -2.12 -5.31 -11.31
CA ALA A 281 -1.63 -6.64 -10.97
C ALA A 281 -2.44 -7.32 -9.85
N ALA A 282 -3.16 -6.54 -9.04
CA ALA A 282 -4.05 -7.05 -8.00
C ALA A 282 -5.50 -7.24 -8.48
N TYR A 283 -5.84 -6.75 -9.68
CA TYR A 283 -7.20 -6.83 -10.22
C TYR A 283 -7.36 -8.10 -11.07
N PRO A 284 -8.31 -9.01 -10.74
CA PRO A 284 -8.48 -10.26 -11.49
C PRO A 284 -9.16 -10.09 -12.85
N GLY A 285 -9.74 -8.93 -13.16
CA GLY A 285 -10.44 -8.67 -14.43
C GLY A 285 -9.56 -8.04 -15.51
N ASP A 286 -10.18 -7.60 -16.62
CA ASP A 286 -9.49 -6.85 -17.68
C ASP A 286 -9.16 -5.42 -17.22
N ALA A 287 -8.04 -5.28 -16.51
CA ALA A 287 -7.54 -4.00 -16.03
C ALA A 287 -7.32 -3.00 -17.17
N ALA A 288 -6.91 -3.47 -18.35
CA ALA A 288 -6.60 -2.61 -19.48
C ALA A 288 -7.87 -1.95 -20.05
N ALA A 289 -8.96 -2.70 -20.19
CA ALA A 289 -10.25 -2.14 -20.56
C ALA A 289 -10.74 -1.11 -19.54
N LEU A 290 -10.61 -1.42 -18.24
CA LEU A 290 -11.00 -0.51 -17.17
C LEU A 290 -10.19 0.79 -17.17
N ILE A 291 -8.86 0.71 -17.32
CA ILE A 291 -7.98 1.88 -17.41
C ILE A 291 -8.34 2.75 -18.61
N ARG A 292 -8.52 2.15 -19.80
CA ARG A 292 -8.92 2.89 -21.01
C ARG A 292 -10.28 3.56 -20.87
N GLN A 293 -11.21 2.93 -20.15
CA GLN A 293 -12.52 3.52 -19.91
C GLN A 293 -12.44 4.68 -18.92
N CYS A 294 -11.69 4.53 -17.82
CA CYS A 294 -11.41 5.62 -16.88
C CYS A 294 -10.70 6.80 -17.57
N SER A 295 -9.72 6.55 -18.43
CA SER A 295 -8.97 7.61 -19.14
C SER A 295 -9.82 8.39 -20.16
N ARG A 296 -10.92 7.81 -20.65
CA ARG A 296 -11.88 8.49 -21.54
C ARG A 296 -12.85 9.38 -20.78
N SER A 297 -13.26 8.98 -19.58
CA SER A 297 -14.24 9.71 -18.78
C SER A 297 -13.62 10.66 -17.75
N PHE A 298 -12.32 10.56 -17.48
CA PHE A 298 -11.61 11.41 -16.52
C PHE A 298 -10.32 11.95 -17.12
N SER A 299 -10.07 13.23 -16.88
CA SER A 299 -8.84 13.91 -17.30
C SER A 299 -7.85 14.01 -16.14
N GLY A 300 -6.59 13.67 -16.39
CA GLY A 300 -5.50 13.79 -15.42
C GLY A 300 -5.25 12.51 -14.61
N SER A 301 -4.01 12.35 -14.15
CA SER A 301 -3.56 11.14 -13.44
C SER A 301 -4.34 10.85 -12.16
N THR A 302 -4.62 11.89 -11.37
CA THR A 302 -5.30 11.77 -10.07
C THR A 302 -6.71 11.20 -10.24
N ASP A 303 -7.50 11.76 -11.16
CA ASP A 303 -8.88 11.32 -11.39
C ASP A 303 -8.92 9.94 -12.05
N LEU A 304 -8.01 9.65 -12.98
CA LEU A 304 -7.92 8.30 -13.57
C LEU A 304 -7.66 7.25 -12.48
N MET A 305 -6.68 7.48 -11.61
CA MET A 305 -6.36 6.54 -10.54
C MET A 305 -7.48 6.43 -9.51
N ALA A 306 -8.18 7.53 -9.20
CA ALA A 306 -9.37 7.51 -8.36
C ALA A 306 -10.52 6.71 -9.00
N CYS A 307 -10.70 6.80 -10.32
CA CYS A 307 -11.70 6.00 -11.06
C CYS A 307 -11.36 4.52 -11.00
N PHE A 308 -10.11 4.16 -11.33
CA PHE A 308 -9.65 2.78 -11.31
C PHE A 308 -9.82 2.17 -9.91
N ARG A 309 -9.38 2.86 -8.86
CA ARG A 309 -9.53 2.43 -7.47
C ARG A 309 -11.00 2.26 -7.07
N THR A 310 -11.86 3.23 -7.38
CA THR A 310 -13.29 3.18 -7.05
C THR A 310 -13.96 1.97 -7.68
N MET A 311 -13.66 1.68 -8.95
CA MET A 311 -14.23 0.55 -9.69
C MET A 311 -13.77 -0.80 -9.11
N VAL A 312 -12.48 -0.91 -8.76
CA VAL A 312 -11.91 -2.12 -8.16
C VAL A 312 -12.45 -2.36 -6.75
N GLU A 313 -12.46 -1.34 -5.90
CA GLU A 313 -12.91 -1.45 -4.50
C GLU A 313 -14.40 -1.81 -4.38
N ASN A 314 -15.22 -1.34 -5.31
CA ASN A 314 -16.66 -1.57 -5.30
C ASN A 314 -17.11 -2.69 -6.24
N ASN A 315 -16.17 -3.37 -6.91
CA ASN A 315 -16.42 -4.43 -7.90
C ASN A 315 -17.51 -4.04 -8.92
N LEU A 316 -17.43 -2.82 -9.45
CA LEU A 316 -18.46 -2.26 -10.33
C LEU A 316 -18.30 -2.79 -11.77
N PRO A 317 -19.41 -3.07 -12.49
CA PRO A 317 -19.32 -3.46 -13.89
C PRO A 317 -18.86 -2.29 -14.76
N LEU A 318 -18.08 -2.59 -15.81
CA LEU A 318 -17.46 -1.58 -16.68
C LEU A 318 -18.47 -0.58 -17.29
N ALA A 319 -19.73 -0.99 -17.47
CA ALA A 319 -20.82 -0.17 -17.99
C ALA A 319 -21.20 1.03 -17.09
N VAL A 320 -20.82 1.00 -15.80
CA VAL A 320 -21.10 2.10 -14.86
C VAL A 320 -20.37 3.38 -15.25
N ILE A 321 -19.13 3.29 -15.74
CA ILE A 321 -18.34 4.48 -16.10
C ILE A 321 -19.04 5.31 -17.18
N PRO A 322 -19.37 4.78 -18.39
CA PRO A 322 -20.05 5.56 -19.41
C PRO A 322 -21.45 5.99 -18.98
N ALA A 323 -22.14 5.22 -18.14
CA ALA A 323 -23.46 5.60 -17.62
C ALA A 323 -23.36 6.85 -16.71
N CYS A 324 -22.43 6.87 -15.76
CA CYS A 324 -22.19 8.03 -14.90
C CYS A 324 -21.62 9.22 -15.68
N ASP A 325 -20.73 8.99 -16.64
CA ASP A 325 -20.18 10.04 -17.51
C ASP A 325 -21.27 10.74 -18.32
N ALA A 326 -22.25 9.99 -18.82
CA ALA A 326 -23.39 10.51 -19.57
C ALA A 326 -24.53 11.08 -18.68
N ALA A 327 -24.46 10.89 -17.36
CA ALA A 327 -25.48 11.37 -16.42
C ALA A 327 -25.01 12.59 -15.60
N MET A 328 -23.71 12.80 -15.49
CA MET A 328 -23.12 13.77 -14.56
C MET A 328 -22.24 14.79 -15.27
N THR A 329 -22.37 16.05 -14.85
CA THR A 329 -21.48 17.14 -15.28
C THR A 329 -20.33 17.29 -14.29
N GLY A 330 -19.10 16.96 -14.70
CA GLY A 330 -17.88 17.11 -13.90
C GLY A 330 -17.41 15.84 -13.20
N SER A 331 -16.10 15.75 -12.91
CA SER A 331 -15.49 14.54 -12.35
C SER A 331 -15.98 14.23 -10.92
N SER A 332 -16.17 15.25 -10.08
CA SER A 332 -16.67 15.09 -8.71
C SER A 332 -18.04 14.38 -8.68
N GLU A 333 -18.98 14.80 -9.51
CA GLU A 333 -20.32 14.21 -9.57
C GLU A 333 -20.30 12.81 -10.23
N ARG A 334 -19.40 12.55 -11.20
CA ARG A 334 -19.18 11.19 -11.72
C ARG A 334 -18.69 10.24 -10.63
N PHE A 335 -17.79 10.67 -9.74
CA PHE A 335 -17.36 9.87 -8.59
C PHE A 335 -18.50 9.60 -7.60
N ARG A 336 -19.31 10.62 -7.30
CA ARG A 336 -20.49 10.46 -6.43
C ARG A 336 -21.48 9.47 -7.03
N CYS A 337 -21.73 9.55 -8.34
CA CYS A 337 -22.54 8.58 -9.07
C CYS A 337 -22.02 7.15 -8.92
N MET A 338 -20.73 6.89 -9.16
CA MET A 338 -20.15 5.54 -9.05
C MET A 338 -20.26 4.98 -7.62
N ARG A 339 -20.05 5.81 -6.60
CA ARG A 339 -20.21 5.39 -5.20
C ARG A 339 -21.67 5.17 -4.82
N ALA A 340 -22.59 5.96 -5.36
CA ALA A 340 -24.02 5.84 -5.08
C ALA A 340 -24.60 4.52 -5.62
N VAL A 341 -24.16 4.06 -6.80
CA VAL A 341 -24.62 2.78 -7.35
C VAL A 341 -23.96 1.56 -6.72
N ALA A 342 -22.87 1.72 -5.98
CA ALA A 342 -22.14 0.61 -5.38
C ALA A 342 -23.01 -0.16 -4.39
N GLY A 343 -23.26 -1.44 -4.65
CA GLY A 343 -24.13 -2.28 -3.83
C GLY A 343 -25.62 -2.08 -4.07
N SER A 344 -26.02 -1.43 -5.18
CA SER A 344 -27.42 -1.42 -5.59
C SER A 344 -27.92 -2.85 -5.86
N ARG A 345 -29.18 -3.13 -5.49
CA ARG A 345 -29.87 -4.39 -5.83
C ARG A 345 -30.25 -4.49 -7.32
N MET A 346 -30.22 -3.37 -8.05
CA MET A 346 -30.54 -3.32 -9.48
C MET A 346 -29.28 -3.31 -10.33
N GLU A 347 -29.43 -3.60 -11.62
CA GLU A 347 -28.33 -3.46 -12.58
C GLU A 347 -27.90 -1.97 -12.62
N PRO A 348 -26.65 -1.64 -12.22
CA PRO A 348 -26.23 -0.26 -12.00
C PRO A 348 -26.41 0.66 -13.21
N ALA A 349 -26.11 0.20 -14.43
CA ALA A 349 -26.20 1.04 -15.63
C ALA A 349 -27.66 1.37 -15.98
N ALA A 350 -28.56 0.40 -15.85
CA ALA A 350 -30.00 0.58 -16.03
C ALA A 350 -30.58 1.54 -14.99
N LEU A 351 -30.17 1.44 -13.72
CA LEU A 351 -30.60 2.36 -12.68
C LEU A 351 -30.16 3.81 -12.97
N ILE A 352 -28.90 4.02 -13.37
CA ILE A 352 -28.41 5.36 -13.74
C ILE A 352 -29.20 5.91 -14.92
N LYS A 353 -29.43 5.10 -15.95
CA LYS A 353 -30.20 5.50 -17.14
C LYS A 353 -31.63 5.92 -16.75
N TYR A 354 -32.31 5.09 -15.96
CA TYR A 354 -33.65 5.38 -15.45
C TYR A 354 -33.70 6.70 -14.66
N CYS A 355 -32.77 6.90 -13.72
CA CYS A 355 -32.74 8.11 -12.90
C CYS A 355 -32.44 9.36 -13.74
N ARG A 356 -31.58 9.26 -14.75
CA ARG A 356 -31.29 10.35 -15.69
C ARG A 356 -32.51 10.72 -16.56
N GLU A 357 -33.30 9.75 -16.97
CA GLU A 357 -34.50 9.99 -17.80
C GLU A 357 -35.66 10.62 -17.00
N ASN A 358 -35.69 10.43 -15.68
CA ASN A 358 -36.77 10.90 -14.81
C ASN A 358 -36.41 12.12 -13.94
N HIS A 359 -35.14 12.50 -13.86
CA HIS A 359 -34.67 13.60 -13.02
C HIS A 359 -33.66 14.48 -13.76
N SER A 360 -33.81 15.80 -13.64
CA SER A 360 -32.90 16.78 -14.21
C SER A 360 -31.81 17.20 -13.21
N GLY A 361 -30.55 17.16 -13.64
CA GLY A 361 -29.39 17.62 -12.86
C GLY A 361 -28.75 16.54 -11.99
N SER A 362 -27.42 16.60 -11.86
CA SER A 362 -26.59 15.58 -11.21
C SER A 362 -27.08 15.21 -9.80
N SER A 363 -27.43 16.20 -8.97
CA SER A 363 -27.87 15.96 -7.60
C SER A 363 -29.20 15.21 -7.51
N ALA A 364 -30.16 15.52 -8.38
CA ALA A 364 -31.45 14.83 -8.40
C ALA A 364 -31.31 13.38 -8.91
N VAL A 365 -30.44 13.16 -9.91
CA VAL A 365 -30.11 11.82 -10.40
C VAL A 365 -29.44 10.98 -9.30
N ILE A 366 -28.49 11.54 -8.55
CA ILE A 366 -27.83 10.84 -7.43
C ILE A 366 -28.84 10.49 -6.33
N GLN A 367 -29.71 11.42 -5.93
CA GLN A 367 -30.76 11.14 -4.94
C GLN A 367 -31.72 10.04 -5.40
N CYS A 368 -32.04 9.98 -6.69
CA CYS A 368 -32.80 8.88 -7.26
C CYS A 368 -32.04 7.55 -7.10
N ILE A 369 -30.76 7.49 -7.48
CA ILE A 369 -29.93 6.28 -7.33
C ILE A 369 -29.89 5.81 -5.87
N GLU A 370 -29.65 6.73 -4.93
CA GLU A 370 -29.54 6.40 -3.50
C GLU A 370 -30.84 5.83 -2.91
N ARG A 371 -32.00 6.25 -3.41
CA ARG A 371 -33.31 5.70 -3.01
C ARG A 371 -33.50 4.24 -3.42
N TYR A 372 -32.78 3.81 -4.44
CA TYR A 372 -32.93 2.53 -5.13
C TYR A 372 -31.72 1.60 -4.92
N ARG A 373 -30.85 1.94 -3.97
CA ARG A 373 -29.67 1.15 -3.59
C ARG A 373 -30.08 -0.09 -2.80
#